data_AF-A0A2V7JBH9-F1
#
_entry.id   AF-A0A2V7JBH9-F1
#
_cell.length_a   1.000
_cell.length_b   1.000
_cell.length_c   1.000
_cell.angle_alpha   90.00
_cell.angle_beta   90.00
_cell.angle_gamma   90.00
#
_symmetry.space_group_name_H-M   'P 1'
#
loop_
_entity.id
_entity.type
_entity.pdbx_description
1 polymer ?
#
loop_
_entity_poly.entity_id
_entity_poly.type
_entity_poly.pdbx_seq_one_letter_code
_entity_poly.pdbx_strand_id
1 'polypeptide(L)'
;MSCHIKEEIGDLLFAVVNLSRKLAVDPGAALERANDKFTRRFEGIERLAHERGLQLGRASLEELDRLWDETKAAEGGHGHSL
;
A
#
# COMPACT_ATOMS: atom_id res chain seq x y z
N MET A 1 -2.61 -19.23 -21.68
CA MET A 1 -3.23 -18.90 -20.38
C MET A 1 -2.80 -17.55 -19.80
N SER A 2 -1.52 -17.14 -19.90
CA SER A 2 -1.05 -15.88 -19.26
C SER A 2 -1.53 -14.57 -19.93
N CYS A 3 -1.95 -14.60 -21.21
CA CYS A 3 -2.49 -13.40 -21.91
C CYS A 3 -3.79 -12.91 -21.28
N HIS A 4 -4.70 -13.85 -21.01
CA HIS A 4 -6.03 -13.57 -20.46
C HIS A 4 -5.96 -12.88 -19.10
N ILE A 5 -5.07 -13.31 -18.20
CA ILE A 5 -4.94 -12.70 -16.87
C ILE A 5 -4.48 -11.24 -16.97
N LYS A 6 -3.56 -10.93 -17.90
CA LYS A 6 -3.09 -9.55 -18.09
C LYS A 6 -4.19 -8.65 -18.63
N GLU A 7 -5.01 -9.16 -19.53
CA GLU A 7 -6.19 -8.47 -20.07
C GLU A 7 -7.21 -8.16 -18.97
N GLU A 8 -7.59 -9.16 -18.17
CA GLU A 8 -8.53 -8.98 -17.05
C GLU A 8 -8.03 -7.97 -16.00
N ILE A 9 -6.74 -8.01 -15.68
CA ILE A 9 -6.12 -7.02 -14.77
C ILE A 9 -6.16 -5.62 -15.40
N GLY A 10 -5.93 -5.52 -16.70
CA GLY A 10 -6.05 -4.27 -17.45
C GLY A 10 -7.46 -3.68 -17.38
N ASP A 11 -8.48 -4.49 -17.64
CA ASP A 11 -9.89 -4.09 -17.59
C ASP A 11 -10.31 -3.66 -16.18
N LEU A 12 -9.85 -4.37 -15.14
CA LEU A 12 -10.07 -3.99 -13.75
C LEU A 12 -9.45 -2.62 -13.41
N LEU A 13 -8.18 -2.40 -13.78
CA LEU A 13 -7.50 -1.13 -13.56
C LEU A 13 -8.22 0.00 -14.31
N PHE A 14 -8.64 -0.24 -15.56
CA PHE A 14 -9.40 0.73 -16.34
C PHE A 14 -10.77 1.06 -15.71
N ALA A 15 -11.48 0.06 -15.20
CA ALA A 15 -12.73 0.25 -14.48
C ALA A 15 -12.56 1.10 -13.22
N VAL A 16 -11.51 0.86 -12.42
CA VAL A 16 -11.18 1.66 -11.23
C VAL A 16 -10.85 3.11 -11.61
N VAL A 17 -10.03 3.32 -12.64
CA VAL A 17 -9.70 4.67 -13.13
C VAL A 17 -10.95 5.43 -13.56
N ASN A 18 -11.88 4.77 -14.27
CA ASN A 18 -13.14 5.39 -14.67
C ASN A 18 -14.07 5.68 -13.49
N LEU A 19 -14.08 4.81 -12.48
CA LEU A 19 -14.81 5.06 -11.24
C LEU A 19 -14.27 6.33 -10.54
N SER A 20 -12.94 6.45 -10.40
CA SER A 20 -12.33 7.65 -9.82
C SER A 20 -12.75 8.92 -10.55
N ARG A 21 -12.76 8.91 -11.89
CA ARG A 21 -13.23 10.06 -12.69
C ARG A 21 -14.71 10.38 -12.45
N LYS A 22 -15.58 9.37 -12.36
CA LYS A 22 -17.00 9.57 -12.05
C LYS A 22 -17.22 10.20 -10.67
N LEU A 23 -16.33 9.91 -9.73
CA LEU A 23 -16.34 10.48 -8.38
C LEU A 23 -15.57 11.80 -8.28
N ALA A 24 -15.12 12.38 -9.41
CA ALA A 24 -14.29 13.57 -9.47
C ALA A 24 -12.96 13.46 -8.67
N VAL A 25 -12.46 12.25 -8.49
CA VAL A 25 -11.15 11.96 -7.89
C VAL A 25 -10.12 11.81 -9.01
N ASP A 26 -9.02 12.56 -8.94
CA ASP A 26 -7.90 12.34 -9.86
C ASP A 26 -7.19 11.01 -9.54
N PRO A 27 -7.23 10.02 -10.45
CA PRO A 27 -6.67 8.70 -10.20
C PRO A 27 -5.14 8.71 -10.07
N GLY A 28 -4.45 9.63 -10.76
CA GLY A 28 -2.99 9.77 -10.68
C GLY A 28 -2.55 10.24 -9.31
N ALA A 29 -3.12 11.34 -8.83
CA ALA A 29 -2.86 11.90 -7.51
C ALA A 29 -3.34 10.96 -6.38
N ALA A 30 -4.42 10.20 -6.58
CA ALA A 30 -4.84 9.18 -5.62
C ALA A 30 -3.82 8.04 -5.52
N LEU A 31 -3.27 7.59 -6.64
CA LEU A 31 -2.23 6.57 -6.68
C LEU A 31 -0.91 7.09 -6.08
N GLU A 32 -0.52 8.32 -6.39
CA GLU A 32 0.65 8.99 -5.82
C GLU A 32 0.56 9.04 -4.28
N ARG A 33 -0.57 9.51 -3.74
CA ARG A 33 -0.81 9.50 -2.28
C ARG A 33 -0.77 8.09 -1.68
N ALA A 34 -1.27 7.09 -2.41
CA ALA A 34 -1.21 5.71 -1.96
C ALA A 34 0.23 5.19 -1.92
N ASN A 35 1.05 5.52 -2.93
CA ASN A 35 2.46 5.19 -2.99
C ASN A 35 3.24 5.89 -1.86
N ASP A 36 3.03 7.19 -1.63
CA ASP A 36 3.68 7.92 -0.54
C ASP A 36 3.37 7.32 0.82
N LYS A 37 2.11 6.94 1.05
CA LYS A 37 1.69 6.26 2.28
C LYS A 37 2.37 4.89 2.40
N PHE A 38 2.52 4.15 1.32
CA PHE A 38 3.22 2.87 1.33
C PHE A 38 4.70 3.06 1.67
N THR A 39 5.37 4.02 1.03
CA THR A 39 6.78 4.35 1.27
C THR A 39 7.02 4.74 2.73
N ARG A 40 6.23 5.67 3.29
CA ARG A 40 6.37 6.09 4.70
C ARG A 40 6.22 4.92 5.68
N ARG A 41 5.28 4.01 5.40
CA ARG A 41 5.08 2.82 6.23
C ARG A 41 6.21 1.82 6.09
N PHE A 42 6.72 1.65 4.88
CA PHE A 42 7.86 0.77 4.66
C PHE A 42 9.11 1.28 5.40
N GLU A 43 9.38 2.58 5.35
CA GLU A 43 10.46 3.23 6.13
C GLU A 43 10.27 3.03 7.65
N GLY A 44 9.02 3.09 8.14
CA GLY A 44 8.72 2.81 9.54
C GLY A 44 8.96 1.34 9.93
N ILE A 45 8.62 0.41 9.05
CA ILE A 45 8.91 -1.02 9.22
C ILE A 45 10.42 -1.26 9.22
N GLU A 46 11.17 -0.65 8.32
CA GLU A 46 12.64 -0.73 8.28
C GLU A 46 13.26 -0.24 9.58
N ARG A 47 12.79 0.89 10.09
CA ARG A 47 13.24 1.44 11.38
C ARG A 47 12.93 0.50 12.55
N LEU A 48 11.69 0.02 12.66
CA LEU A 48 11.30 -0.89 13.74
C LEU A 48 12.04 -2.24 13.66
N ALA A 49 12.24 -2.76 12.46
CA ALA A 49 13.00 -3.99 12.25
C ALA A 49 14.47 -3.80 12.68
N HIS A 50 15.08 -2.67 12.30
CA HIS A 50 16.44 -2.33 12.72
C HIS A 50 16.57 -2.20 14.25
N GLU A 51 15.63 -1.49 14.90
CA GLU A 51 15.58 -1.35 16.36
C GLU A 51 15.45 -2.69 17.09
N ARG A 52 14.75 -3.66 16.49
CA ARG A 52 14.54 -5.01 17.03
C ARG A 52 15.60 -6.02 16.62
N GLY A 53 16.59 -5.60 15.82
CA GLY A 53 17.60 -6.50 15.27
C GLY A 53 17.05 -7.54 14.29
N LEU A 54 15.87 -7.30 13.71
CA LEU A 54 15.22 -8.16 12.74
C LEU A 54 15.77 -7.91 11.35
N GLN A 55 16.07 -8.99 10.62
CA GLN A 55 16.42 -8.90 9.20
C GLN A 55 15.15 -9.04 8.36
N LEU A 56 14.70 -7.96 7.72
CA LEU A 56 13.46 -7.97 6.93
C LEU A 56 13.42 -9.05 5.84
N GLY A 57 14.56 -9.33 5.18
CA GLY A 57 14.65 -10.40 4.17
C GLY A 57 14.50 -11.82 4.72
N ARG A 58 14.50 -11.99 6.05
CA ARG A 58 14.27 -13.25 6.75
C ARG A 58 13.03 -13.23 7.65
N ALA A 59 12.36 -12.09 7.76
CA ALA A 59 11.15 -11.96 8.55
C ALA A 59 10.02 -12.74 7.87
N SER A 60 9.23 -13.43 8.68
CA SER A 60 7.98 -14.05 8.25
C SER A 60 6.95 -12.99 7.86
N LEU A 61 5.98 -13.38 7.02
CA LEU A 61 4.87 -12.51 6.66
C LEU A 61 4.11 -12.00 7.90
N GLU A 62 3.99 -12.84 8.94
CA GLU A 62 3.34 -12.47 10.20
C GLU A 62 4.12 -11.44 11.02
N GLU A 63 5.45 -11.42 10.91
CA GLU A 63 6.29 -10.40 11.54
C GLU A 63 6.22 -9.09 10.76
N LEU A 64 6.23 -9.16 9.43
CA LEU A 64 6.05 -7.98 8.57
C LEU A 64 4.67 -7.34 8.78
N ASP A 65 3.60 -8.12 8.87
CA ASP A 65 2.25 -7.63 9.15
C ASP A 65 2.17 -6.97 10.54
N ARG A 66 2.81 -7.55 11.55
CA ARG A 66 2.88 -6.92 12.90
C ARG A 66 3.60 -5.57 12.84
N LEU A 67 4.77 -5.51 12.20
CA LEU A 67 5.51 -4.25 12.03
C LEU A 67 4.72 -3.22 11.22
N TRP A 68 3.94 -3.68 10.23
CA TRP A 68 3.07 -2.84 9.41
C TRP A 68 1.93 -2.23 10.23
N ASP A 69 1.24 -3.04 11.04
CA ASP A 69 0.16 -2.57 11.91
C ASP A 69 0.67 -1.61 12.99
N GLU A 70 1.83 -1.88 13.56
CA GLU A 70 2.49 -0.99 14.52
C GLU A 70 2.87 0.35 13.88
N THR A 71 3.45 0.33 12.68
CA THR A 71 3.80 1.55 11.94
C THR A 71 2.55 2.36 11.60
N LYS A 72 1.47 1.70 11.16
CA LYS A 72 0.18 2.32 10.87
C LYS A 72 -0.45 2.95 12.12
N ALA A 73 -0.31 2.33 13.30
CA ALA A 73 -0.78 2.89 14.56
C ALA A 73 0.03 4.13 14.97
N ALA A 74 1.35 4.10 14.77
CA ALA A 74 2.24 5.22 15.09
C ALA A 74 2.05 6.45 14.19
N GLU A 75 1.66 6.26 12.92
CA GLU A 75 1.31 7.37 12.01
C GLU A 75 0.03 8.12 12.43
N GLY A 76 -0.73 7.60 13.41
CA GLY A 76 -2.04 8.09 13.79
C GLY A 76 -3.09 7.64 12.78
N GLY A 77 -4.12 6.93 13.24
CA GLY A 77 -5.22 6.43 12.43
C GLY A 77 -6.12 7.50 11.83
N HIS A 78 -5.59 8.52 11.14
CA HIS A 78 -6.33 9.31 10.16
C HIS A 78 -6.51 8.47 8.90
N GLY A 79 -7.37 7.46 9.00
CA GLY A 79 -8.16 7.01 7.87
C GLY A 79 -9.03 8.19 7.44
N HIS A 80 -8.49 9.07 6.59
CA HIS A 80 -9.29 10.10 5.97
C HIS A 80 -10.36 9.38 5.15
N SER A 81 -11.58 9.48 5.67
CA SER A 81 -12.81 9.34 4.91
C SER A 81 -12.70 10.17 3.65
N LEU A 82 -12.63 9.50 2.51
CA LEU A 82 -13.18 9.96 1.25
C LEU A 82 -13.96 8.78 0.68
#